data_AF-A0A848UQX2-F1
#
_entry.id   AF-A0A848UQX2-F1
#
_cell.length_a   1.000
_cell.length_b   1.000
_cell.length_c   1.000
_cell.angle_alpha   90.00
_cell.angle_beta   90.00
_cell.angle_gamma   90.00
#
_symmetry.space_group_name_H-M   'P 1'
#
loop_
_entity.id
_entity.type
_entity.pdbx_description
1 polymer ?
#
loop_
_entity_poly.entity_id
_entity_poly.type
_entity_poly.pdbx_seq_one_letter_code
_entity_poly.pdbx_strand_id
1 'polypeptide(L)'
;MSFDLRKYLAKGKLYEEEGFNKGSWEYLTDKEKSEFADEIFSLINNAYAPIGGNPNYQSPSNVDGSEGDANYLVIDFDEDPEFDAVVVDKSKPSGVKAAALGHDNSGPAKSLAVNFLSIMLNRPGHYIEVSGKLKDILLSKGVPLVTDEETIRIALKGKEIEMNNDGTYNRNLGGKMHTKTMMGNPKV
;
A
#
# COMPACT_ATOMS: atom_id res chain seq x y z
N MET A 1 -17.82 -35.09 -13.98
CA MET A 1 -16.97 -34.29 -14.90
C MET A 1 -15.73 -33.87 -14.13
N SER A 2 -14.53 -34.15 -14.64
CA SER A 2 -13.26 -33.74 -14.03
C SER A 2 -12.85 -32.40 -14.63
N PHE A 3 -12.59 -31.39 -13.80
CA PHE A 3 -12.04 -30.12 -14.25
C PHE A 3 -10.62 -30.33 -14.76
N ASP A 4 -10.34 -29.92 -15.99
CA ASP A 4 -9.04 -30.08 -16.64
C ASP A 4 -8.32 -28.72 -16.65
N LEU A 5 -7.47 -28.52 -15.64
CA LEU A 5 -6.70 -27.30 -15.40
C LEU A 5 -5.78 -26.97 -16.59
N ARG A 6 -5.23 -27.97 -17.27
CA ARG A 6 -4.35 -27.75 -18.44
C ARG A 6 -5.13 -27.23 -19.63
N LYS A 7 -6.35 -27.73 -19.84
CA LYS A 7 -7.25 -27.25 -20.90
C LYS A 7 -7.85 -25.87 -20.61
N TYR A 8 -7.97 -25.50 -19.32
CA TYR A 8 -8.35 -24.16 -18.88
C TYR A 8 -7.22 -23.15 -19.16
N LEU A 9 -5.97 -23.50 -18.82
CA LEU A 9 -4.79 -22.66 -19.08
C LEU A 9 -4.47 -22.55 -20.59
N ALA A 10 -4.64 -23.63 -21.36
CA ALA A 10 -4.39 -23.65 -22.81
C ALA A 10 -5.41 -22.86 -23.64
N LYS A 11 -6.51 -22.38 -23.04
CA LYS A 11 -7.54 -21.58 -23.72
C LYS A 11 -7.25 -20.07 -23.75
N GLY A 12 -6.07 -19.63 -23.31
CA GLY A 12 -5.61 -18.27 -23.55
C GLY A 12 -6.47 -17.17 -22.92
N LYS A 13 -7.26 -17.48 -21.90
CA LYS A 13 -8.03 -16.48 -21.12
C LYS A 13 -7.15 -15.61 -20.20
N LEU A 14 -5.85 -15.86 -20.17
CA LEU A 14 -4.86 -15.00 -19.50
C LEU A 14 -4.02 -14.19 -20.50
N TYR A 15 -4.30 -14.31 -21.79
CA TYR A 15 -3.78 -13.41 -22.81
C TYR A 15 -4.97 -12.57 -23.29
N GLU A 16 -5.11 -11.36 -22.75
CA GLU A 16 -6.20 -10.41 -23.05
C GLU A 16 -7.61 -10.81 -22.54
N GLU A 17 -7.76 -11.11 -21.24
CA GLU A 17 -9.03 -10.77 -20.59
C GLU A 17 -9.09 -9.24 -20.43
N GLU A 18 -10.28 -8.64 -20.64
CA GLU A 18 -10.56 -7.20 -20.52
C GLU A 18 -10.37 -6.63 -19.08
N GLY A 19 -9.43 -7.14 -18.28
CA GLY A 19 -9.28 -6.85 -16.85
C GLY A 19 -8.09 -5.97 -16.50
N PHE A 20 -6.86 -6.42 -16.79
CA PHE A 20 -5.62 -5.75 -16.36
C PHE A 20 -4.56 -5.72 -17.47
N ASN A 21 -3.96 -4.56 -17.71
CA ASN A 21 -2.84 -4.41 -18.64
C ASN A 21 -1.52 -4.68 -17.93
N LYS A 22 -0.75 -5.64 -18.45
CA LYS A 22 0.60 -5.92 -17.98
C LYS A 22 1.50 -4.67 -18.02
N GLY A 23 2.27 -4.47 -16.96
CA GLY A 23 3.16 -3.33 -16.77
C GLY A 23 2.45 -2.03 -16.40
N SER A 24 1.14 -2.06 -16.14
CA SER A 24 0.34 -0.91 -15.75
C SER A 24 -0.12 -1.02 -14.29
N TRP A 25 -0.19 0.12 -13.61
CA TRP A 25 -0.80 0.20 -12.28
C TRP A 25 -2.30 0.41 -12.42
N GLU A 26 -3.08 -0.49 -11.83
CA GLU A 26 -4.52 -0.51 -12.01
C GLU A 26 -5.26 -0.59 -10.68
N TYR A 27 -6.35 0.18 -10.56
CA TYR A 27 -7.20 0.18 -9.39
C TYR A 27 -8.19 -0.99 -9.44
N LEU A 28 -8.26 -1.75 -8.36
CA LEU A 28 -9.27 -2.79 -8.21
C LEU A 28 -10.65 -2.20 -7.86
N THR A 29 -11.68 -2.71 -8.52
CA THR A 29 -13.08 -2.57 -8.14
C THR A 29 -13.39 -3.37 -6.87
N ASP A 30 -14.51 -3.08 -6.21
CA ASP A 30 -14.91 -3.81 -4.99
C ASP A 30 -15.08 -5.31 -5.24
N LYS A 31 -15.56 -5.71 -6.42
CA LYS A 31 -15.68 -7.11 -6.80
C LYS A 31 -14.29 -7.77 -6.92
N GLU A 32 -13.35 -7.10 -7.56
CA GLU A 32 -11.99 -7.62 -7.75
C GLU A 32 -11.23 -7.68 -6.42
N LYS A 33 -11.44 -6.73 -5.49
CA LYS A 33 -10.89 -6.82 -4.13
C LYS A 33 -11.27 -8.12 -3.43
N SER A 34 -12.54 -8.53 -3.53
CA SER A 34 -13.01 -9.81 -2.97
C SER A 34 -12.44 -11.02 -3.72
N GLU A 35 -12.33 -10.93 -5.05
CA GLU A 35 -11.80 -12.02 -5.89
C GLU A 35 -10.31 -12.29 -5.63
N PHE A 36 -9.52 -11.24 -5.46
CA PHE A 36 -8.06 -11.31 -5.28
C PHE A 36 -7.62 -11.10 -3.82
N ALA A 37 -8.53 -11.26 -2.85
CA ALA A 37 -8.25 -10.98 -1.44
C ALA A 37 -7.07 -11.78 -0.86
N ASP A 38 -6.97 -13.07 -1.22
CA ASP A 38 -5.88 -13.95 -0.78
C ASP A 38 -4.51 -13.50 -1.32
N GLU A 39 -4.48 -13.09 -2.58
CA GLU A 39 -3.28 -12.64 -3.28
C GLU A 39 -2.80 -11.29 -2.75
N ILE A 40 -3.71 -10.30 -2.66
CA ILE A 40 -3.44 -8.99 -2.08
C ILE A 40 -2.91 -9.11 -0.64
N PHE A 41 -3.56 -9.96 0.16
CA PHE A 41 -3.10 -10.23 1.52
C PHE A 41 -1.70 -10.84 1.53
N SER A 42 -1.42 -11.79 0.64
CA SER A 42 -0.10 -12.42 0.54
C SER A 42 1.01 -11.42 0.22
N LEU A 43 0.78 -10.50 -0.73
CA LEU A 43 1.71 -9.43 -1.06
C LEU A 43 1.99 -8.51 0.13
N ILE A 44 0.95 -8.07 0.84
CA ILE A 44 1.08 -7.21 2.03
C ILE A 44 1.78 -7.97 3.15
N ASN A 45 1.39 -9.22 3.41
CA ASN A 45 1.97 -10.04 4.46
C ASN A 45 3.46 -10.27 4.21
N ASN A 46 3.87 -10.54 2.97
CA ASN A 46 5.27 -10.67 2.57
C ASN A 46 6.08 -9.40 2.89
N ALA A 47 5.55 -8.22 2.58
CA ALA A 47 6.24 -6.95 2.82
C ALA A 47 6.42 -6.64 4.32
N TYR A 48 5.46 -7.04 5.16
CA TYR A 48 5.45 -6.73 6.59
C TYR A 48 5.96 -7.87 7.49
N ALA A 49 6.13 -9.08 6.98
CA ALA A 49 6.62 -10.24 7.74
C ALA A 49 7.93 -9.96 8.51
N PRO A 50 8.96 -9.27 7.94
CA PRO A 50 10.20 -8.99 8.66
C PRO A 50 10.05 -8.08 9.89
N ILE A 51 8.92 -7.36 10.01
CA ILE A 51 8.62 -6.44 11.11
C ILE A 51 7.44 -6.90 11.98
N GLY A 52 7.00 -8.16 11.81
CA GLY A 52 5.95 -8.78 12.62
C GLY A 52 4.53 -8.66 12.07
N GLY A 53 4.38 -8.32 10.78
CA GLY A 53 3.09 -8.26 10.10
C GLY A 53 2.45 -6.87 10.09
N ASN A 54 1.38 -6.74 9.31
CA ASN A 54 0.60 -5.50 9.22
C ASN A 54 -0.59 -5.56 10.19
N PRO A 55 -0.79 -4.55 11.07
CA PRO A 55 -1.86 -4.61 12.07
C PRO A 55 -3.27 -4.59 11.49
N ASN A 56 -3.47 -4.05 10.29
CA ASN A 56 -4.77 -3.94 9.63
C ASN A 56 -5.08 -5.12 8.68
N TYR A 57 -4.04 -5.83 8.23
CA TYR A 57 -4.15 -6.95 7.29
C TYR A 57 -3.61 -8.20 7.98
N GLN A 58 -4.50 -8.90 8.70
CA GLN A 58 -4.18 -10.12 9.46
C GLN A 58 -4.69 -11.38 8.75
N SER A 59 -5.67 -11.23 7.87
CA SER A 59 -6.22 -12.28 7.01
C SER A 59 -6.72 -11.70 5.68
N PRO A 60 -6.93 -12.56 4.66
CA PRO A 60 -7.55 -12.17 3.38
C PRO A 60 -8.86 -11.41 3.53
N SER A 61 -9.72 -11.82 4.46
CA SER A 61 -11.01 -11.16 4.76
C SER A 61 -10.91 -9.72 5.26
N ASN A 62 -9.71 -9.22 5.58
CA ASN A 62 -9.54 -7.81 5.88
C ASN A 62 -9.56 -6.94 4.61
N VAL A 63 -9.15 -7.48 3.45
CA VAL A 63 -9.01 -6.74 2.19
C VAL A 63 -10.35 -6.15 1.73
N ASP A 64 -11.40 -6.97 1.70
CA ASP A 64 -12.76 -6.57 1.32
C ASP A 64 -13.69 -6.36 2.53
N GLY A 65 -13.26 -6.73 3.72
CA GLY A 65 -13.94 -6.48 4.98
C GLY A 65 -13.53 -5.16 5.64
N SER A 66 -12.72 -5.26 6.70
CA SER A 66 -12.37 -4.11 7.56
C SER A 66 -11.59 -3.00 6.83
N GLU A 67 -10.88 -3.34 5.75
CA GLU A 67 -10.14 -2.42 4.90
C GLU A 67 -10.77 -2.31 3.49
N GLY A 68 -12.04 -2.71 3.31
CA GLY A 68 -12.74 -2.61 2.03
C GLY A 68 -12.92 -1.18 1.52
N ASP A 69 -12.87 -0.19 2.42
CA ASP A 69 -12.89 1.25 2.10
C ASP A 69 -11.57 1.76 1.48
N ALA A 70 -10.54 0.92 1.43
CA ALA A 70 -9.27 1.25 0.82
C ALA A 70 -9.31 1.10 -0.71
N ASN A 71 -8.44 1.83 -1.39
CA ASN A 71 -8.16 1.63 -2.80
C ASN A 71 -6.89 0.78 -2.93
N TYR A 72 -6.94 -0.21 -3.82
CA TYR A 72 -5.82 -1.12 -4.07
C TYR A 72 -5.36 -0.91 -5.50
N LEU A 73 -4.13 -0.44 -5.67
CA LEU A 73 -3.47 -0.37 -6.96
C LEU A 73 -2.53 -1.56 -7.09
N VAL A 74 -2.73 -2.38 -8.10
CA VAL A 74 -1.94 -3.57 -8.37
C VAL A 74 -1.18 -3.43 -9.68
N ILE A 75 -0.14 -4.25 -9.83
CA ILE A 75 0.61 -4.39 -11.07
C ILE A 75 1.05 -5.85 -11.22
N ASP A 76 0.85 -6.39 -12.40
CA ASP A 76 1.56 -7.55 -12.96
C ASP A 76 2.57 -6.96 -13.96
N PHE A 77 3.86 -7.22 -13.78
CA PHE A 77 4.93 -6.78 -14.68
C PHE A 77 5.74 -7.93 -15.29
N ASP A 78 5.62 -9.14 -14.76
CA ASP A 78 6.47 -10.28 -15.11
C ASP A 78 5.72 -11.37 -15.90
N GLU A 79 6.37 -12.47 -16.29
CA GLU A 79 5.75 -13.45 -17.20
C GLU A 79 4.64 -14.30 -16.56
N ASP A 80 4.55 -14.34 -15.24
CA ASP A 80 3.45 -14.99 -14.55
C ASP A 80 2.24 -14.04 -14.43
N PRO A 81 1.02 -14.59 -14.39
CA PRO A 81 -0.20 -13.78 -14.41
C PRO A 81 -0.60 -13.25 -13.03
N GLU A 82 0.24 -13.39 -12.00
CA GLU A 82 -0.06 -12.94 -10.64
C GLU A 82 0.39 -11.47 -10.45
N PHE A 83 -0.27 -10.76 -9.55
CA PHE A 83 0.16 -9.43 -9.15
C PHE A 83 1.49 -9.51 -8.40
N ASP A 84 2.46 -8.76 -8.88
CA ASP A 84 3.76 -8.65 -8.27
C ASP A 84 3.80 -7.72 -7.05
N ALA A 85 3.00 -6.66 -7.10
CA ALA A 85 3.01 -5.60 -6.11
C ALA A 85 1.65 -4.92 -5.95
N VAL A 86 1.43 -4.40 -4.75
CA VAL A 86 0.25 -3.61 -4.41
C VAL A 86 0.62 -2.37 -3.62
N VAL A 87 -0.01 -1.24 -3.94
CA VAL A 87 0.01 -0.01 -3.16
C VAL A 87 -1.41 0.27 -2.71
N VAL A 88 -1.59 0.42 -1.40
CA VAL A 88 -2.91 0.67 -0.82
C VAL A 88 -2.99 2.12 -0.36
N ASP A 89 -4.05 2.81 -0.74
CA ASP A 89 -4.33 4.17 -0.30
C ASP A 89 -5.74 4.33 0.28
N LYS A 90 -5.95 5.41 1.03
CA LYS A 90 -7.26 5.81 1.54
C LYS A 90 -7.49 7.29 1.33
N SER A 91 -8.67 7.63 0.82
CA SER A 91 -9.16 9.01 0.79
C SER A 91 -9.41 9.53 2.21
N LYS A 92 -8.83 10.69 2.53
CA LYS A 92 -9.02 11.42 3.79
C LYS A 92 -9.34 12.89 3.50
N PRO A 93 -9.91 13.64 4.47
CA PRO A 93 -10.13 15.08 4.31
C PRO A 93 -8.84 15.85 3.93
N SER A 94 -7.71 15.37 4.44
CA SER A 94 -6.37 15.91 4.18
C SER A 94 -5.70 15.37 2.90
N GLY A 95 -6.45 14.73 2.00
CA GLY A 95 -5.94 14.15 0.76
C GLY A 95 -5.85 12.62 0.79
N VAL A 96 -5.05 12.06 -0.12
CA VAL A 96 -4.87 10.61 -0.30
C VAL A 96 -3.73 10.12 0.59
N LYS A 97 -4.05 9.21 1.50
CA LYS A 97 -3.07 8.66 2.43
C LYS A 97 -2.64 7.26 1.99
N ALA A 98 -1.35 7.04 1.77
CA ALA A 98 -0.81 5.69 1.62
C ALA A 98 -0.97 4.92 2.94
N ALA A 99 -1.55 3.72 2.86
CA ALA A 99 -1.92 2.89 3.99
C ALA A 99 -1.08 1.63 4.11
N ALA A 100 -0.79 0.97 2.99
CA ALA A 100 0.03 -0.25 2.95
C ALA A 100 0.79 -0.39 1.62
N LEU A 101 1.79 -1.26 1.63
CA LEU A 101 2.59 -1.66 0.48
C LEU A 101 2.72 -3.20 0.51
N GLY A 102 2.64 -3.85 -0.64
CA GLY A 102 2.85 -5.29 -0.76
C GLY A 102 3.70 -5.65 -1.97
N HIS A 103 4.36 -6.79 -1.90
CA HIS A 103 5.15 -7.36 -2.99
C HIS A 103 5.33 -8.87 -2.83
N ASP A 104 5.59 -9.58 -3.92
CA ASP A 104 5.84 -11.02 -3.99
C ASP A 104 7.17 -11.48 -3.32
N ASN A 105 8.09 -10.52 -3.07
CA ASN A 105 9.48 -10.63 -2.58
C ASN A 105 10.57 -10.56 -3.65
N SER A 106 10.23 -10.56 -4.93
CA SER A 106 11.20 -10.31 -5.98
C SER A 106 11.85 -8.93 -5.80
N GLY A 107 13.13 -8.84 -6.19
CA GLY A 107 13.85 -7.57 -6.19
C GLY A 107 13.17 -6.49 -7.05
N PRO A 108 12.71 -6.83 -8.27
CA PRO A 108 11.95 -5.92 -9.12
C PRO A 108 10.64 -5.43 -8.49
N ALA A 109 9.78 -6.31 -7.95
CA ALA A 109 8.51 -5.90 -7.33
C ALA A 109 8.72 -4.96 -6.14
N LYS A 110 9.68 -5.26 -5.26
CA LYS A 110 10.10 -4.38 -4.16
C LYS A 110 10.47 -2.98 -4.66
N SER A 111 11.27 -2.93 -5.72
CA SER A 111 11.71 -1.67 -6.32
C SER A 111 10.52 -0.90 -6.92
N LEU A 112 9.67 -1.58 -7.70
CA LEU A 112 8.49 -1.01 -8.34
C LEU A 112 7.52 -0.40 -7.33
N ALA A 113 7.16 -1.16 -6.28
CA ALA A 113 6.25 -0.72 -5.23
C ALA A 113 6.75 0.56 -4.56
N VAL A 114 8.04 0.61 -4.18
CA VAL A 114 8.64 1.79 -3.53
C VAL A 114 8.80 2.96 -4.50
N ASN A 115 9.15 2.71 -5.76
CA ASN A 115 9.25 3.75 -6.78
C ASN A 115 7.90 4.40 -7.04
N PHE A 116 6.84 3.60 -7.23
CA PHE A 116 5.50 4.11 -7.41
C PHE A 116 5.03 4.91 -6.19
N LEU A 117 5.23 4.37 -4.97
CA LEU A 117 4.92 5.09 -3.74
C LEU A 117 5.64 6.45 -3.68
N SER A 118 6.92 6.52 -4.06
CA SER A 118 7.66 7.79 -4.08
C SER A 118 7.10 8.79 -5.10
N ILE A 119 6.69 8.34 -6.30
CA ILE A 119 6.05 9.19 -7.31
C ILE A 119 4.73 9.72 -6.77
N MET A 120 3.92 8.84 -6.17
CA MET A 120 2.63 9.20 -5.59
C MET A 120 2.77 10.25 -4.50
N LEU A 121 3.70 10.06 -3.54
CA LEU A 121 3.89 10.99 -2.41
C LEU A 121 4.46 12.36 -2.82
N ASN A 122 5.10 12.45 -3.98
CA ASN A 122 5.53 13.73 -4.55
C ASN A 122 4.39 14.51 -5.22
N ARG A 123 3.20 13.91 -5.40
CA ARG A 123 2.03 14.62 -5.92
C ARG A 123 1.36 15.43 -4.81
N PRO A 124 0.85 16.63 -5.12
CA PRO A 124 0.02 17.39 -4.19
C PRO A 124 -1.16 16.56 -3.65
N GLY A 125 -1.45 16.71 -2.37
CA GLY A 125 -2.51 15.99 -1.68
C GLY A 125 -2.20 14.55 -1.29
N HIS A 126 -0.98 14.02 -1.49
CA HIS A 126 -0.64 12.63 -1.17
C HIS A 126 0.36 12.54 -0.02
N TYR A 127 0.13 11.68 0.96
CA TYR A 127 1.00 11.59 2.14
C TYR A 127 1.01 10.19 2.80
N ILE A 128 1.96 9.95 3.71
CA ILE A 128 2.10 8.69 4.45
C ILE A 128 2.58 8.93 5.89
N GLU A 129 2.18 8.05 6.83
CA GLU A 129 2.84 7.91 8.13
C GLU A 129 3.86 6.76 8.07
N VAL A 130 5.17 7.05 8.08
CA VAL A 130 6.24 6.05 7.86
C VAL A 130 7.32 6.11 8.95
N SER A 131 8.08 5.03 9.09
CA SER A 131 9.23 4.91 10.01
C SER A 131 10.23 3.88 9.50
N GLY A 132 11.40 3.79 10.13
CA GLY A 132 12.43 2.79 9.81
C GLY A 132 13.00 2.93 8.39
N LYS A 133 13.43 1.80 7.80
CA LYS A 133 14.11 1.77 6.49
C LYS A 133 13.30 2.40 5.36
N LEU A 134 11.97 2.23 5.34
CA LEU A 134 11.14 2.81 4.30
C LEU A 134 11.18 4.34 4.33
N LYS A 135 11.24 4.96 5.52
CA LYS A 135 11.42 6.41 5.67
C LYS A 135 12.72 6.86 5.00
N ASP A 136 13.82 6.17 5.27
CA ASP A 136 15.13 6.53 4.75
C ASP A 136 15.18 6.37 3.21
N ILE A 137 14.54 5.33 2.68
CA ILE A 137 14.44 5.13 1.23
C ILE A 137 13.60 6.24 0.57
N LEU A 138 12.41 6.55 1.11
CA LEU A 138 11.56 7.61 0.57
C LEU A 138 12.25 8.97 0.61
N LEU A 139 13.00 9.26 1.69
CA LEU A 139 13.79 10.48 1.81
C LEU A 139 14.88 10.53 0.74
N SER A 140 15.59 9.42 0.51
CA SER A 140 16.61 9.33 -0.55
C SER A 140 16.02 9.52 -1.97
N LYS A 141 14.73 9.23 -2.15
CA LYS A 141 13.96 9.45 -3.38
C LYS A 141 13.34 10.85 -3.48
N GLY A 142 13.67 11.75 -2.56
CA GLY A 142 13.23 13.14 -2.58
C GLY A 142 11.79 13.37 -2.12
N VAL A 143 11.15 12.38 -1.46
CA VAL A 143 9.82 12.59 -0.89
C VAL A 143 9.91 13.62 0.25
N PRO A 144 9.08 14.68 0.24
CA PRO A 144 9.15 15.73 1.25
C PRO A 144 8.88 15.20 2.67
N LEU A 145 9.63 15.72 3.65
CA LEU A 145 9.30 15.56 5.07
C LEU A 145 8.29 16.62 5.48
N VAL A 146 7.28 16.22 6.26
CA VAL A 146 6.34 17.13 6.89
C VAL A 146 6.71 17.21 8.36
N THR A 147 7.24 18.36 8.79
CA THR A 147 7.64 18.63 10.18
C THR A 147 6.78 19.69 10.86
N ASP A 148 5.91 20.36 10.11
CA ASP A 148 4.98 21.35 10.64
C ASP A 148 3.89 20.68 11.49
N GLU A 149 3.83 21.06 12.77
CA GLU A 149 2.92 20.44 13.75
C GLU A 149 1.45 20.67 13.38
N GLU A 150 1.07 21.86 12.92
CA GLU A 150 -0.30 22.18 12.55
C GLU A 150 -0.77 21.30 11.39
N THR A 151 0.04 21.21 10.32
CA THR A 151 -0.18 20.32 9.19
C THR A 151 -0.36 18.87 9.64
N ILE A 152 0.51 18.36 10.50
CA ILE A 152 0.44 16.97 11.01
C ILE A 152 -0.86 16.77 11.82
N ARG A 153 -1.23 17.71 12.68
CA ARG A 153 -2.44 17.62 13.50
C ARG A 153 -3.72 17.68 12.66
N ILE A 154 -3.75 18.50 11.60
CA ILE A 154 -4.87 18.53 10.65
C ILE A 154 -4.96 17.20 9.91
N ALA A 155 -3.84 16.69 9.40
CA ALA A 155 -3.81 15.44 8.65
C ALA A 155 -4.17 14.21 9.50
N LEU A 156 -3.89 14.24 10.80
CA LEU A 156 -4.20 13.18 11.77
C LEU A 156 -5.39 13.53 12.68
N LYS A 157 -6.29 14.41 12.24
CA LYS A 157 -7.45 14.85 13.03
C LYS A 157 -8.18 13.67 13.69
N GLY A 158 -8.42 13.79 15.00
CA GLY A 158 -9.09 12.77 15.81
C GLY A 158 -8.17 11.64 16.29
N LYS A 159 -6.85 11.76 16.10
CA LYS A 159 -5.85 10.83 16.63
C LYS A 159 -5.02 11.50 17.70
N GLU A 160 -4.76 10.77 18.78
CA GLU A 160 -3.84 11.21 19.81
C GLU A 160 -2.39 11.04 19.32
N ILE A 161 -1.65 12.14 19.32
CA ILE A 161 -0.22 12.18 18.98
C ILE A 161 0.51 13.06 19.99
N GLU A 162 1.72 12.65 20.34
CA GLU A 162 2.69 13.44 21.09
C GLU A 162 3.81 13.87 20.14
N MET A 163 3.95 15.18 19.92
CA MET A 163 4.93 15.73 19.00
C MET A 163 6.33 15.71 19.63
N ASN A 164 7.34 15.37 18.82
CA ASN A 164 8.75 15.47 19.17
C ASN A 164 9.35 16.74 18.53
N ASN A 165 10.51 17.18 19.05
CA ASN A 165 11.17 18.41 18.60
C ASN A 165 11.72 18.37 17.16
N ASP A 166 11.82 17.19 16.55
CA ASP A 166 12.37 16.96 15.22
C ASP A 166 11.30 16.78 14.13
N GLY A 167 10.03 17.04 14.45
CA GLY A 167 8.89 16.85 13.55
C GLY A 167 8.38 15.40 13.46
N THR A 168 9.00 14.47 14.18
CA THR A 168 8.40 13.15 14.42
C THR A 168 7.34 13.23 15.53
N TYR A 169 6.56 12.17 15.68
CA TYR A 169 5.56 12.08 16.74
C TYR A 169 5.37 10.64 17.20
N ASN A 170 4.99 10.48 18.47
CA ASN A 170 4.63 9.20 19.06
C ASN A 170 3.11 9.00 19.00
N ARG A 171 2.67 7.78 18.70
CA ARG A 171 1.26 7.40 18.65
C ARG A 171 1.04 5.93 18.96
N ASN A 172 -0.12 5.62 19.55
CA ASN A 172 -0.60 4.26 19.76
C ASN A 172 -1.18 3.66 18.48
N LEU A 173 -0.57 2.57 18.01
CA LEU A 173 -1.10 1.74 16.93
C LEU A 173 -1.08 0.28 17.41
N GLY A 174 -2.21 -0.41 17.33
CA GLY A 174 -2.30 -1.82 17.75
C GLY A 174 -1.89 -2.09 19.20
N GLY A 175 -2.07 -1.11 20.11
CA GLY A 175 -1.69 -1.23 21.52
C GLY A 175 -0.21 -0.95 21.81
N LYS A 176 0.57 -0.48 20.82
CA LYS A 176 2.00 -0.20 20.98
C LYS A 176 2.38 1.26 20.67
N MET A 177 3.30 1.75 21.49
CA MET A 177 4.41 2.68 21.19
C MET A 177 4.93 2.77 19.75
N HIS A 178 4.55 3.72 18.89
CA HIS A 178 5.27 3.95 17.62
C HIS A 178 5.70 5.40 17.44
N THR A 179 6.98 5.62 17.12
CA THR A 179 7.48 6.89 16.59
C THR A 179 7.34 6.90 15.07
N LYS A 180 6.67 7.92 14.54
CA LYS A 180 6.31 8.05 13.12
C LYS A 180 6.76 9.40 12.58
N THR A 181 6.93 9.45 11.28
CA THR A 181 7.19 10.65 10.50
C THR A 181 6.12 10.76 9.43
N MET A 182 5.65 11.98 9.17
CA MET A 182 4.80 12.24 8.01
C MET A 182 5.65 12.63 6.81
N MET A 183 5.36 12.05 5.65
CA MET A 183 6.05 12.36 4.40
C MET A 183 5.03 12.59 3.27
N GLY A 184 5.40 13.40 2.28
CA GLY A 184 4.58 13.79 1.13
C GLY A 184 4.04 15.21 1.24
N ASN A 185 2.88 15.44 0.62
CA ASN A 185 2.26 16.75 0.44
C ASN A 185 0.78 16.70 0.87
N PRO A 186 0.44 16.57 2.16
CA PRO A 186 -0.96 16.56 2.60
C PRO A 186 -1.69 17.83 2.18
N LYS A 187 -2.99 17.71 1.90
CA LYS A 187 -3.87 18.84 1.58
C LYS A 187 -4.47 19.37 2.88
N VAL A 188 -3.82 20.38 3.48
CA VAL A 188 -4.29 21.04 4.71
C VAL A 188 -4.78 22.44 4.45
#